data_AF-A0A2U2S589-F1
#
_entry.id   AF-A0A2U2S589-F1
#
_cell.length_a   1.000
_cell.length_b   1.000
_cell.length_c   1.000
_cell.angle_alpha   90.00
_cell.angle_beta   90.00
_cell.angle_gamma   90.00
#
_symmetry.space_group_name_H-M   'P 1'
#
loop_
_entity.id
_entity.type
_entity.pdbx_description
1 polymer ?
#
loop_
_entity_poly.entity_id
_entity_poly.type
_entity_poly.pdbx_seq_one_letter_code
_entity_poly.pdbx_strand_id
1 'polypeptide(L)'
;MYAESFRHELFTEPEHYEESHLRDRKAMLPDLWKNEKVAEFVRDVIALANTARMFGRPAYLLYGIDDEGHLCGIDSSKHLYDRLRGLTIGEKVQHRLQEVIPRYIKPTVKWEFKASQINGVEVAYLMIHPIATDSPYRVKEQFPSKGEPQLRSGQCWIRFGESKSEIQSKEIAPEEDPYRYS
;
A
#
# COMPACT_ATOMS: atom_id res chain seq x y z
N MET A 1 8.38 14.04 19.06
CA MET A 1 8.40 12.85 18.18
C MET A 1 8.90 13.35 16.84
N TYR A 2 10.14 13.05 16.47
CA TYR A 2 10.71 13.53 15.21
C TYR A 2 10.05 12.75 14.08
N ALA A 3 9.46 13.44 13.09
CA ALA A 3 9.07 12.79 11.85
C ALA A 3 10.34 12.22 11.22
N GLU A 4 10.39 10.92 10.99
CA GLU A 4 11.54 10.32 10.29
C GLU A 4 11.70 11.01 8.93
N SER A 5 12.94 11.18 8.48
CA SER A 5 13.24 11.71 7.16
C SER A 5 12.74 10.78 6.04
N PHE A 6 12.71 11.29 4.81
CA PHE A 6 12.49 10.46 3.62
C PHE A 6 13.65 9.47 3.46
N ARG A 7 13.35 8.21 3.13
CA ARG A 7 14.32 7.14 2.92
C ARG A 7 14.74 7.07 1.45
N HIS A 8 15.82 7.75 1.10
CA HIS A 8 16.30 7.85 -0.28
C HIS A 8 16.79 6.51 -0.84
N GLU A 9 17.34 5.66 0.01
CA GLU A 9 17.87 4.34 -0.35
C GLU A 9 16.81 3.43 -0.99
N LEU A 10 15.53 3.63 -0.68
CA LEU A 10 14.38 2.92 -1.28
C LEU A 10 14.18 3.18 -2.78
N PHE A 11 15.00 4.05 -3.38
CA PHE A 11 14.91 4.43 -4.80
C PHE A 11 16.27 4.48 -5.48
N THR A 12 17.37 4.31 -4.74
CA THR A 12 18.73 4.42 -5.28
C THR A 12 19.53 3.13 -5.15
N GLU A 13 19.12 2.22 -4.26
CA GLU A 13 19.82 0.96 -4.01
C GLU A 13 18.94 -0.23 -4.44
N PRO A 14 19.38 -1.08 -5.39
CA PRO A 14 18.58 -2.20 -5.90
C PRO A 14 18.02 -3.10 -4.80
N GLU A 15 18.85 -3.44 -3.80
CA GLU A 15 18.46 -4.27 -2.66
C GLU A 15 17.28 -3.68 -1.85
N HIS A 16 17.03 -2.38 -1.98
CA HIS A 16 16.02 -1.63 -1.28
C HIS A 16 14.79 -1.29 -2.13
N TYR A 17 14.87 -1.32 -3.46
CA TYR A 17 13.73 -1.06 -4.34
C TYR A 17 13.24 -2.28 -5.14
N GLU A 18 14.07 -3.32 -5.27
CA GLU A 18 13.66 -4.57 -5.91
C GLU A 18 12.46 -5.18 -5.18
N GLU A 19 11.53 -5.71 -5.98
CA GLU A 19 10.29 -6.24 -5.48
C GLU A 19 10.54 -7.43 -4.56
N SER A 20 9.74 -7.48 -3.50
CA SER A 20 9.81 -8.54 -2.52
C SER A 20 8.45 -8.70 -1.87
N HIS A 21 8.37 -9.57 -0.87
CA HIS A 21 7.15 -9.76 -0.11
C HIS A 21 6.71 -8.46 0.59
N LEU A 22 7.68 -7.59 0.93
CA LEU A 22 7.47 -6.34 1.67
C LEU A 22 7.61 -5.10 0.79
N ARG A 23 7.85 -5.24 -0.51
CA ARG A 23 8.06 -4.11 -1.42
C ARG A 23 7.35 -4.34 -2.72
N ASP A 24 6.57 -3.35 -3.12
CA ASP A 24 5.81 -3.36 -4.36
C ASP A 24 6.05 -2.05 -5.09
N ARG A 25 6.56 -2.11 -6.33
CA ARG A 25 6.79 -0.92 -7.15
C ARG A 25 5.54 -0.60 -7.96
N LYS A 26 5.37 0.68 -8.24
CA LYS A 26 4.32 1.23 -9.08
C LYS A 26 4.89 2.44 -9.81
N ALA A 27 4.72 2.50 -11.13
CA ALA A 27 5.11 3.68 -11.90
C ALA A 27 4.29 4.92 -11.49
N MET A 28 3.04 4.71 -11.09
CA MET A 28 2.05 5.78 -10.90
C MET A 28 1.42 5.75 -9.51
N LEU A 29 0.98 6.91 -9.03
CA LEU A 29 0.12 7.00 -7.83
C LEU A 29 -1.23 6.32 -8.12
N PRO A 30 -1.89 5.74 -7.10
CA PRO A 30 -3.18 5.09 -7.29
C PRO A 30 -4.26 6.14 -7.65
N ASP A 31 -5.19 5.77 -8.52
CA ASP A 31 -6.39 6.56 -8.78
C ASP A 31 -7.44 6.28 -7.70
N LEU A 32 -7.45 7.10 -6.65
CA LEU A 32 -8.34 6.94 -5.50
C LEU A 32 -9.74 7.56 -5.69
N TRP A 33 -10.16 7.73 -6.95
CA TRP A 33 -11.49 8.24 -7.32
C TRP A 33 -12.34 7.22 -8.08
N LYS A 34 -11.70 6.26 -8.75
CA LYS A 34 -12.39 5.18 -9.47
C LYS A 34 -12.48 3.94 -8.60
N ASN A 35 -13.68 3.37 -8.50
CA ASN A 35 -13.94 2.23 -7.61
C ASN A 35 -13.00 1.05 -7.90
N GLU A 36 -12.76 0.73 -9.18
CA GLU A 36 -11.87 -0.34 -9.61
C GLU A 36 -10.45 -0.17 -9.04
N LYS A 37 -9.96 1.08 -9.10
CA LYS A 37 -8.61 1.44 -8.71
C LYS A 37 -8.46 1.58 -7.20
N VAL A 38 -9.52 2.03 -6.52
CA VAL A 38 -9.57 1.97 -5.06
C VAL A 38 -9.60 0.51 -4.58
N ALA A 39 -10.35 -0.37 -5.25
CA ALA A 39 -10.41 -1.78 -4.90
C ALA A 39 -9.03 -2.46 -5.06
N GLU A 40 -8.35 -2.22 -6.17
CA GLU A 40 -6.97 -2.66 -6.41
C GLU A 40 -6.02 -2.17 -5.30
N PHE A 41 -6.02 -0.87 -5.02
CA PHE A 41 -5.22 -0.27 -3.96
C PHE A 41 -5.50 -0.88 -2.57
N VAL A 42 -6.77 -1.08 -2.22
CA VAL A 42 -7.16 -1.66 -0.92
C VAL A 42 -6.65 -3.10 -0.78
N ARG A 43 -6.69 -3.92 -1.85
CA ARG A 43 -6.11 -5.27 -1.82
C ARG A 43 -4.61 -5.21 -1.56
N ASP A 44 -3.91 -4.29 -2.20
CA ASP A 44 -2.47 -4.14 -2.06
C ASP A 44 -2.08 -3.77 -0.64
N VAL A 45 -2.78 -2.80 -0.05
CA VAL A 45 -2.55 -2.39 1.35
C VAL A 45 -2.86 -3.53 2.31
N ILE A 46 -3.96 -4.29 2.12
CA ILE A 46 -4.27 -5.45 2.97
C ILE A 46 -3.18 -6.51 2.86
N ALA A 47 -2.77 -6.85 1.65
CA ALA A 47 -1.74 -7.87 1.40
C ALA A 47 -0.41 -7.48 2.06
N LEU A 48 0.02 -6.23 1.88
CA LEU A 48 1.25 -5.72 2.50
C LEU A 48 1.14 -5.60 4.01
N ALA A 49 0.00 -5.18 4.56
CA ALA A 49 -0.18 -5.06 6.01
C ALA A 49 -0.14 -6.44 6.70
N ASN A 50 -0.78 -7.44 6.12
CA ASN A 50 -0.71 -8.81 6.63
C ASN A 50 0.71 -9.38 6.54
N THR A 51 1.39 -9.12 5.43
CA THR A 51 2.78 -9.57 5.24
C THR A 51 3.73 -8.85 6.22
N ALA A 52 3.63 -7.53 6.36
CA ALA A 52 4.41 -6.73 7.32
C ALA A 52 4.25 -7.26 8.75
N ARG A 53 3.00 -7.51 9.16
CA ARG A 53 2.66 -8.11 10.46
C ARG A 53 3.36 -9.46 10.67
N MET A 54 3.34 -10.33 9.68
CA MET A 54 3.93 -11.68 9.79
C MET A 54 5.45 -11.66 9.87
N PHE A 55 6.10 -10.82 9.08
CA PHE A 55 7.57 -10.70 9.07
C PHE A 55 8.12 -9.76 10.15
N GLY A 56 7.26 -9.02 10.87
CA GLY A 56 7.67 -8.04 11.88
C GLY A 56 8.44 -6.85 11.30
N ARG A 57 8.29 -6.56 10.01
CA ARG A 57 9.03 -5.50 9.29
C ARG A 57 8.07 -4.62 8.47
N PRO A 58 8.35 -3.31 8.33
CA PRO A 58 7.52 -2.45 7.49
C PRO A 58 7.47 -2.92 6.05
N ALA A 59 6.32 -2.71 5.41
CA ALA A 59 6.14 -2.91 3.98
C ALA A 59 5.98 -1.58 3.25
N TYR A 60 6.35 -1.55 1.96
CA TYR A 60 6.43 -0.34 1.16
C TYR A 60 5.73 -0.52 -0.18
N LEU A 61 4.86 0.44 -0.52
CA LEU A 61 4.45 0.72 -1.89
C LEU A 61 5.32 1.88 -2.40
N LEU A 62 6.17 1.61 -3.38
CA LEU A 62 7.10 2.57 -3.97
C LEU A 62 6.50 3.13 -5.26
N TYR A 63 6.40 4.45 -5.36
CA TYR A 63 5.81 5.16 -6.49
C TYR A 63 6.85 5.93 -7.29
N GLY A 64 6.73 5.87 -8.62
CA GLY A 64 7.66 6.51 -9.56
C GLY A 64 8.82 5.61 -9.97
N ILE A 65 8.67 4.29 -9.78
CA ILE A 65 9.56 3.26 -10.31
C ILE A 65 8.73 2.36 -11.22
N ASP A 66 9.15 2.16 -12.46
CA ASP A 66 8.49 1.23 -13.39
C ASP A 66 8.82 -0.24 -13.08
N ASP A 67 8.22 -1.14 -13.86
CA ASP A 67 8.38 -2.59 -13.68
C ASP A 67 9.81 -3.07 -13.99
N GLU A 68 10.56 -2.29 -14.78
CA GLU A 68 11.98 -2.54 -15.09
C GLU A 68 12.92 -1.99 -14.00
N GLY A 69 12.40 -1.20 -13.05
CA GLY A 69 13.18 -0.60 -11.97
C GLY A 69 13.72 0.79 -12.27
N HIS A 70 13.29 1.41 -13.36
CA HIS A 70 13.71 2.76 -13.73
C HIS A 70 12.88 3.83 -13.00
N LEU A 71 13.54 4.90 -12.59
CA LEU A 71 12.89 6.07 -12.01
C LEU A 71 12.14 6.84 -13.11
N CYS A 72 10.82 6.72 -13.13
CA CYS A 72 9.93 7.42 -14.05
C CYS A 72 9.17 8.59 -13.40
N GLY A 73 9.16 8.63 -12.06
CA GLY A 73 8.46 9.65 -11.29
C GLY A 73 6.94 9.57 -11.31
N ILE A 74 6.31 10.44 -10.52
CA ILE A 74 4.85 10.45 -10.32
C ILE A 74 4.13 11.59 -11.05
N ASP A 75 4.83 12.34 -11.90
CA ASP A 75 4.30 13.52 -12.60
C ASP A 75 3.05 13.20 -13.43
N SER A 76 3.07 12.06 -14.11
CA SER A 76 1.96 11.56 -14.92
C SER A 76 0.67 11.38 -14.11
N SER A 77 0.77 11.20 -12.80
CA SER A 77 -0.38 10.97 -11.90
C SER A 77 -0.89 12.24 -11.21
N LYS A 78 -0.20 13.38 -11.34
CA LYS A 78 -0.57 14.62 -10.65
C LYS A 78 -1.99 15.08 -10.96
N HIS A 79 -2.38 14.95 -12.22
CA HIS A 79 -3.70 15.36 -12.71
C HIS A 79 -4.87 14.65 -12.01
N LEU A 80 -4.66 13.44 -11.47
CA LEU A 80 -5.67 12.70 -10.71
C LEU A 80 -6.09 13.43 -9.43
N TYR A 81 -5.22 14.29 -8.91
CA TYR A 81 -5.41 14.96 -7.63
C TYR A 81 -5.68 16.47 -7.76
N ASP A 82 -5.78 17.02 -8.97
CA ASP A 82 -5.95 18.47 -9.21
C ASP A 82 -7.22 19.09 -8.61
N ARG A 83 -8.20 18.26 -8.26
CA ARG A 83 -9.44 18.69 -7.57
C ARG A 83 -9.16 19.36 -6.22
N LEU A 84 -8.06 19.00 -5.57
CA LEU A 84 -7.62 19.60 -4.30
C LEU A 84 -6.62 20.72 -4.61
N ARG A 85 -7.05 21.98 -4.48
CA ARG A 85 -6.22 23.17 -4.78
C ARG A 85 -5.43 23.61 -3.55
N GLY A 86 -4.27 24.24 -3.78
CA GLY A 86 -3.45 24.85 -2.72
C GLY A 86 -2.62 23.89 -1.87
N LEU A 87 -2.62 22.60 -2.21
CA LEU A 87 -1.85 21.56 -1.55
C LEU A 87 -0.78 20.99 -2.48
N THR A 88 0.32 20.52 -1.91
CA THR A 88 1.31 19.68 -2.60
C THR A 88 0.71 18.35 -3.02
N ILE A 89 1.26 17.66 -4.03
CA ILE A 89 0.75 16.35 -4.43
C ILE A 89 0.74 15.35 -3.26
N GLY A 90 1.76 15.40 -2.40
CA GLY A 90 1.85 14.52 -1.24
C GLY A 90 0.72 14.72 -0.24
N GLU A 91 0.38 15.98 0.08
CA GLU A 91 -0.74 16.31 0.96
C GLU A 91 -2.09 15.86 0.35
N LYS A 92 -2.26 16.03 -0.96
CA LYS A 92 -3.49 15.61 -1.66
C LYS A 92 -3.68 14.09 -1.61
N VAL A 93 -2.61 13.33 -1.87
CA VAL A 93 -2.65 11.86 -1.78
C VAL A 93 -2.90 11.44 -0.34
N GLN A 94 -2.17 12.01 0.62
CA GLN A 94 -2.33 11.70 2.04
C GLN A 94 -3.77 11.94 2.52
N HIS A 95 -4.42 13.04 2.12
CA HIS A 95 -5.82 13.30 2.43
C HIS A 95 -6.74 12.18 1.91
N ARG A 96 -6.54 11.73 0.67
CA ARG A 96 -7.36 10.64 0.10
C ARG A 96 -7.08 9.29 0.78
N LEU A 97 -5.83 9.01 1.14
CA LEU A 97 -5.47 7.82 1.91
C LEU A 97 -6.15 7.80 3.29
N GLN A 98 -6.23 8.95 3.97
CA GLN A 98 -6.93 9.10 5.25
C GLN A 98 -8.43 8.83 5.15
N GLU A 99 -9.05 9.02 3.99
CA GLU A 99 -10.45 8.64 3.77
C GLU A 99 -10.61 7.16 3.40
N VAL A 100 -9.76 6.66 2.48
CA VAL A 100 -9.92 5.34 1.87
C VAL A 100 -9.55 4.21 2.83
N ILE A 101 -8.37 4.27 3.46
CA ILE A 101 -7.84 3.17 4.28
C ILE A 101 -8.78 2.82 5.46
N PRO A 102 -9.16 3.76 6.36
CA PRO A 102 -10.00 3.42 7.51
C PRO A 102 -11.46 3.09 7.15
N ARG A 103 -11.92 3.51 5.96
CA ARG A 103 -13.23 3.13 5.44
C ARG A 103 -13.27 1.67 5.02
N TYR A 104 -12.25 1.21 4.30
CA TYR A 104 -12.29 -0.11 3.66
C TYR A 104 -11.47 -1.20 4.36
N ILE A 105 -10.61 -0.88 5.31
CA ILE A 105 -9.71 -1.87 5.94
C ILE A 105 -9.95 -1.94 7.45
N LYS A 106 -10.02 -3.16 7.98
CA LYS A 106 -10.02 -3.44 9.43
C LYS A 106 -9.07 -4.61 9.77
N PRO A 107 -8.41 -4.62 10.93
CA PRO A 107 -8.32 -3.51 11.90
C PRO A 107 -7.58 -2.28 11.32
N THR A 108 -7.48 -1.21 12.08
CA THR A 108 -6.85 0.05 11.62
C THR A 108 -5.40 -0.19 11.20
N VAL A 109 -5.08 0.16 9.95
CA VAL A 109 -3.71 0.11 9.43
C VAL A 109 -2.95 1.35 9.89
N LYS A 110 -1.76 1.17 10.46
CA LYS A 110 -0.84 2.29 10.73
C LYS A 110 0.08 2.47 9.52
N TRP A 111 0.10 3.66 8.94
CA TRP A 111 0.82 3.95 7.71
C TRP A 111 1.38 5.37 7.69
N GLU A 112 2.35 5.61 6.82
CA GLU A 112 2.93 6.93 6.51
C GLU A 112 3.10 7.10 5.01
N PHE A 113 2.77 8.28 4.49
CA PHE A 113 3.03 8.63 3.10
C PHE A 113 4.09 9.72 3.06
N LYS A 114 5.15 9.52 2.25
CA LYS A 114 6.18 10.54 2.05
C LYS A 114 6.48 10.70 0.57
N ALA A 115 6.72 11.93 0.15
CA ALA A 115 7.16 12.27 -1.20
C ALA A 115 8.45 13.08 -1.13
N SER A 116 9.31 12.93 -2.13
CA SER A 116 10.57 13.66 -2.25
C SER A 116 11.02 13.73 -3.71
N GLN A 117 12.09 14.46 -3.97
CA GLN A 117 12.75 14.49 -5.28
C GLN A 117 14.05 13.69 -5.25
N ILE A 118 14.26 12.89 -6.30
CA ILE A 118 15.49 12.14 -6.54
C ILE A 118 15.89 12.37 -7.99
N ASN A 119 17.11 12.87 -8.22
CA ASN A 119 17.63 13.19 -9.56
C ASN A 119 16.67 14.08 -10.39
N GLY A 120 15.99 15.03 -9.73
CA GLY A 120 15.03 15.93 -10.38
C GLY A 120 13.66 15.32 -10.66
N VAL A 121 13.45 14.05 -10.31
CA VAL A 121 12.20 13.31 -10.50
C VAL A 121 11.47 13.20 -9.16
N GLU A 122 10.17 13.51 -9.13
CA GLU A 122 9.37 13.37 -7.91
C GLU A 122 8.92 11.92 -7.72
N VAL A 123 9.21 11.36 -6.54
CA VAL A 123 8.88 9.99 -6.14
C VAL A 123 8.17 10.00 -4.79
N ALA A 124 7.48 8.91 -4.47
CA ALA A 124 6.80 8.79 -3.19
C ALA A 124 6.76 7.34 -2.71
N TYR A 125 6.51 7.15 -1.41
CA TYR A 125 6.18 5.84 -0.88
C TYR A 125 5.06 5.90 0.15
N LEU A 126 4.30 4.81 0.22
CA LEU A 126 3.42 4.49 1.34
C LEU A 126 4.08 3.39 2.17
N MET A 127 4.47 3.72 3.40
CA MET A 127 5.00 2.78 4.38
C MET A 127 3.88 2.25 5.25
N ILE A 128 3.79 0.93 5.39
CA ILE A 128 2.83 0.24 6.25
C ILE A 128 3.61 -0.36 7.42
N HIS A 129 3.24 0.04 8.64
CA HIS A 129 3.90 -0.40 9.86
C HIS A 129 3.51 -1.85 10.21
N PRO A 130 4.44 -2.67 10.74
CA PRO A 130 4.17 -4.07 11.12
C PRO A 130 3.48 -4.14 12.48
N ILE A 131 2.20 -3.78 12.54
CA ILE A 131 1.45 -3.82 13.79
C ILE A 131 0.95 -5.23 14.06
N ALA A 132 1.30 -5.77 15.23
CA ALA A 132 0.71 -6.99 15.75
C ALA A 132 -0.77 -6.73 16.07
N THR A 133 -1.66 -7.51 15.46
CA THR A 133 -3.10 -7.38 15.63
C THR A 133 -3.70 -8.74 15.94
N ASP A 134 -4.76 -8.75 16.77
CA ASP A 134 -5.47 -9.97 17.18
C ASP A 134 -6.19 -10.65 16.00
N SER A 135 -6.36 -9.95 14.89
CA SER A 135 -6.93 -10.50 13.66
C SER A 135 -6.24 -9.93 12.41
N PRO A 136 -6.23 -10.68 11.30
CA PRO A 136 -5.68 -10.19 10.05
C PRO A 136 -6.41 -8.95 9.52
N TYR A 137 -5.67 -8.16 8.73
CA TYR A 137 -6.25 -7.10 7.92
C TYR A 137 -7.15 -7.69 6.84
N ARG A 138 -8.34 -7.10 6.71
CA ARG A 138 -9.39 -7.56 5.80
C ARG A 138 -10.29 -6.42 5.38
N VAL A 139 -11.06 -6.65 4.33
CA VAL A 139 -12.07 -5.71 3.86
C VAL A 139 -13.12 -5.46 4.95
N LYS A 140 -13.33 -4.19 5.30
CA LYS A 140 -14.34 -3.73 6.26
C LYS A 140 -15.70 -3.57 5.58
N GLU A 141 -15.75 -2.74 4.54
CA GLU A 141 -16.94 -2.38 3.78
C GLU A 141 -16.87 -2.97 2.37
N GLN A 142 -17.98 -3.53 1.88
CA GLN A 142 -18.06 -3.98 0.49
C GLN A 142 -18.06 -2.79 -0.47
N PHE A 143 -17.45 -2.96 -1.64
CA PHE A 143 -17.59 -1.96 -2.71
C PHE A 143 -18.92 -2.17 -3.44
N PRO A 144 -19.78 -1.14 -3.54
CA PRO A 144 -20.99 -1.24 -4.33
C PRO A 144 -20.62 -1.30 -5.82
N SER A 145 -21.06 -2.35 -6.51
CA SER A 145 -21.01 -2.44 -7.97
C SER A 145 -22.40 -2.78 -8.51
N LYS A 146 -22.66 -2.48 -9.79
CA LYS A 146 -23.89 -2.87 -10.49
C LYS A 146 -23.92 -4.37 -10.86
N GLY A 147 -22.97 -5.16 -10.36
CA GLY A 147 -22.76 -6.57 -10.68
C GLY A 147 -22.04 -7.28 -9.53
N GLU A 148 -20.99 -8.06 -9.82
CA GLU A 148 -20.21 -8.66 -8.73
C GLU A 148 -19.39 -7.61 -7.97
N PRO A 149 -19.41 -7.60 -6.62
CA PRO A 149 -18.67 -6.64 -5.83
C PRO A 149 -17.16 -6.84 -6.03
N GLN A 150 -16.45 -5.76 -6.36
CA GLN A 150 -15.00 -5.76 -6.53
C GLN A 150 -14.27 -6.05 -5.22
N LEU A 151 -14.90 -5.75 -4.08
CA LEU A 151 -14.46 -6.14 -2.75
C LEU A 151 -15.65 -6.64 -1.93
N ARG A 152 -15.53 -7.85 -1.38
CA ARG A 152 -16.48 -8.45 -0.45
C ARG A 152 -15.96 -8.25 0.97
N SER A 153 -16.86 -7.88 1.89
CA SER A 153 -16.49 -7.74 3.31
C SER A 153 -15.90 -9.05 3.84
N GLY A 154 -14.82 -8.94 4.60
CA GLY A 154 -14.11 -10.09 5.18
C GLY A 154 -12.99 -10.67 4.31
N GLN A 155 -12.89 -10.30 3.03
CA GLN A 155 -11.78 -10.78 2.19
C GLN A 155 -10.42 -10.32 2.72
N CYS A 156 -9.43 -11.20 2.56
CA CYS A 156 -8.10 -11.08 3.13
C CYS A 156 -7.07 -11.57 2.11
N TRP A 157 -5.92 -10.89 2.05
CA TRP A 157 -4.83 -11.23 1.14
C TRP A 157 -3.49 -11.21 1.87
N ILE A 158 -2.52 -11.93 1.33
CA ILE A 158 -1.10 -11.87 1.69
C ILE A 158 -0.27 -11.80 0.39
N ARG A 159 0.95 -11.26 0.46
CA ARG A 159 1.92 -11.34 -0.64
C ARG A 159 2.79 -12.59 -0.52
N PHE A 160 2.95 -13.27 -1.65
CA PHE A 160 3.98 -14.28 -1.88
C PHE A 160 4.79 -13.84 -3.11
N GLY A 161 6.04 -13.44 -2.91
CA GLY A 161 6.83 -12.80 -3.95
C GLY A 161 6.20 -11.48 -4.40
N GLU A 162 6.03 -11.39 -5.71
CA GLU A 162 5.36 -10.31 -6.43
C GLU A 162 3.84 -10.53 -6.53
N SER A 163 3.38 -11.74 -6.20
CA SER A 163 1.97 -12.14 -6.35
C SER A 163 1.16 -11.94 -5.07
N LYS A 164 -0.16 -11.82 -5.23
CA LYS A 164 -1.13 -11.72 -4.13
C LYS A 164 -2.01 -12.95 -4.14
N SER A 165 -2.17 -13.57 -2.97
CA SER A 165 -3.06 -14.72 -2.81
C SER A 165 -4.19 -14.32 -1.86
N GLU A 166 -5.43 -14.55 -2.30
CA GLU A 166 -6.57 -14.49 -1.39
C GLU A 166 -6.52 -15.69 -0.46
N ILE A 167 -6.66 -15.43 0.83
CA ILE A 167 -6.55 -16.45 1.87
C ILE A 167 -7.71 -16.31 2.85
N GLN A 168 -8.07 -17.40 3.50
CA GLN A 168 -8.99 -17.35 4.61
C GLN A 168 -8.30 -16.70 5.80
N SER A 169 -9.00 -15.80 6.50
CA SER A 169 -8.43 -15.10 7.65
C SER A 169 -7.91 -16.01 8.78
N LYS A 170 -8.35 -17.27 8.82
CA LYS A 170 -7.87 -18.25 9.81
C LYS A 170 -6.44 -18.71 9.53
N GLU A 171 -6.03 -18.76 8.26
CA GLU A 171 -4.71 -19.25 7.84
C GLU A 171 -3.54 -18.35 8.25
N ILE A 172 -3.83 -17.15 8.76
CA ILE A 172 -2.83 -16.22 9.31
C ILE A 172 -3.31 -15.65 10.64
N ALA A 173 -4.26 -16.30 11.30
CA ALA A 173 -4.65 -15.87 12.65
C ALA A 173 -3.46 -16.08 13.60
N PRO A 174 -3.23 -15.19 14.59
CA PRO A 174 -2.09 -15.32 15.52
C PRO A 174 -1.98 -16.67 16.24
N GLU A 175 -3.07 -17.43 16.29
CA GLU A 175 -3.22 -18.71 16.98
C GLU A 175 -3.11 -19.93 16.04
N GLU A 176 -3.24 -19.74 14.72
CA GLU A 176 -3.30 -20.80 13.70
C GLU A 176 -2.41 -20.47 12.49
N ASP A 177 -1.22 -19.87 12.69
CA ASP A 177 -0.32 -19.41 11.62
C ASP A 177 0.67 -20.52 11.17
N PRO A 178 0.38 -21.33 10.12
CA PRO A 178 1.33 -22.30 9.56
C PRO A 178 2.53 -21.64 8.86
N TYR A 179 2.54 -20.32 8.71
CA TYR A 179 3.63 -19.55 8.08
C TYR A 179 4.53 -18.85 9.12
N ARG A 180 4.26 -19.02 10.41
CA ARG A 180 5.16 -18.61 11.49
C ARG A 180 6.36 -19.55 11.52
N TYR A 181 7.48 -19.06 10.99
CA TYR A 181 8.82 -19.65 11.03
C TYR A 181 9.03 -20.88 10.13
N SER A 182 9.53 -20.61 8.94
CA SER A 182 10.57 -21.40 8.28
C SER A 182 11.78 -20.52 8.04
#